data_AF-A0A109FHS7-F1
#
_entry.id   AF-A0A109FHS7-F1
#
_cell.length_a   1.000
_cell.length_b   1.000
_cell.length_c   1.000
_cell.angle_alpha   90.00
_cell.angle_beta   90.00
_cell.angle_gamma   90.00
#
_symmetry.space_group_name_H-M   'P 1'
#
loop_
_entity.id
_entity.type
_entity.pdbx_description
1 polymer ?
#
loop_
_entity_poly.entity_id
_entity_poly.type
_entity_poly.pdbx_seq_one_letter_code
_entity_poly.pdbx_strand_id
1 'polypeptide(L)'
;MSSTTEPSALQQGTDLSAFLGQAPFSSTSSALLAQLATTLAQPPADPIVKAYSDIVYLNYHSLGLSLSFEPSGGYKPERGTDLDEVRNEGSNGRLTCSGLDVYNHEDEEEEEEIKKDGPPRKRKGPGADYAPFPRYPILLPAPGSPNPHSKPAPFPLEPSTIGKTLVSHYGEPSRKGGGESGTSMGVWTEWTSVGIMVEWRSSGLGAWEKGGEAKWSVVSLFPRGKEAGIDPEDGKVGI
;
A
#
# COMPACT_ATOMS: atom_id res chain seq x y z
N MET A 1 -13.44 -43.72 -9.65
CA MET A 1 -13.85 -42.32 -9.85
C MET A 1 -12.61 -41.48 -9.61
N SER A 2 -11.84 -41.18 -10.65
CA SER A 2 -10.63 -40.35 -10.53
C SER A 2 -11.05 -38.89 -10.54
N SER A 3 -10.83 -38.22 -9.41
CA SER A 3 -10.98 -36.77 -9.31
C SER A 3 -9.78 -36.13 -9.99
N THR A 4 -10.00 -35.61 -11.19
CA THR A 4 -9.04 -34.75 -11.88
C THR A 4 -9.05 -33.41 -11.14
N THR A 5 -8.03 -33.16 -10.32
CA THR A 5 -7.77 -31.83 -9.77
C THR A 5 -7.33 -30.93 -10.91
N GLU A 6 -8.19 -30.00 -11.33
CA GLU A 6 -7.78 -28.95 -12.25
C GLU A 6 -6.67 -28.11 -11.62
N PRO A 7 -5.63 -27.74 -12.38
CA PRO A 7 -4.64 -26.79 -11.90
C PRO A 7 -5.32 -25.44 -11.69
N SER A 8 -5.35 -24.98 -10.44
CA SER A 8 -5.76 -23.63 -10.06
C SER A 8 -5.10 -22.62 -10.99
N ALA A 9 -5.88 -21.95 -11.83
CA ALA A 9 -5.40 -20.87 -12.68
C ALA A 9 -4.64 -19.86 -11.81
N LEU A 10 -3.40 -19.55 -12.17
CA LEU A 10 -2.65 -18.48 -11.51
C LEU A 10 -3.44 -17.19 -11.69
N GLN A 11 -3.83 -16.58 -10.58
CA GLN A 11 -4.57 -15.33 -10.59
C GLN A 11 -3.67 -14.25 -11.19
N GLN A 12 -4.06 -13.70 -12.34
CA GLN A 12 -3.33 -12.60 -12.98
C GLN A 12 -3.50 -11.34 -12.15
N GLY A 13 -2.40 -10.64 -11.87
CA GLY A 13 -2.39 -9.41 -11.10
C GLY A 13 -0.97 -8.99 -10.73
N THR A 14 -0.86 -7.91 -9.97
CA THR A 14 0.42 -7.33 -9.58
C THR A 14 0.69 -7.57 -8.10
N ASP A 15 1.70 -8.39 -7.81
CA ASP A 15 2.17 -8.63 -6.44
C ASP A 15 3.24 -7.59 -6.07
N LEU A 16 2.84 -6.61 -5.25
CA LEU A 16 3.73 -5.56 -4.75
C LEU A 16 4.47 -5.96 -3.48
N SER A 17 4.11 -7.08 -2.83
CA SER A 17 4.81 -7.54 -1.63
C SER A 17 6.27 -7.90 -1.90
N ALA A 18 6.62 -8.17 -3.16
CA ALA A 18 7.98 -8.40 -3.63
C ALA A 18 8.94 -7.20 -3.45
N PHE A 19 8.44 -5.99 -3.17
CA PHE A 19 9.27 -4.86 -2.76
C PHE A 19 9.74 -4.99 -1.30
N LEU A 20 8.97 -5.62 -0.42
CA LEU A 20 9.27 -5.66 1.01
C LEU A 20 10.58 -6.41 1.26
N GLY A 21 11.43 -5.85 2.13
CA GLY A 21 12.76 -6.38 2.44
C GLY A 21 13.82 -6.13 1.37
N GLN A 22 13.48 -5.50 0.24
CA GLN A 22 14.46 -5.18 -0.81
C GLN A 22 15.18 -3.85 -0.53
N ALA A 23 16.43 -3.75 -0.96
CA ALA A 23 17.14 -2.47 -1.03
C ALA A 23 16.57 -1.59 -2.16
N PRO A 24 16.64 -0.26 -2.04
CA PRO A 24 16.24 0.64 -3.12
C PRO A 24 17.13 0.37 -4.34
N PHE A 25 16.53 0.43 -5.54
CA PHE A 25 17.21 0.17 -6.83
C PHE A 25 17.87 -1.21 -6.97
N SER A 26 17.55 -2.18 -6.10
CA SER A 26 17.89 -3.59 -6.33
C SER A 26 17.37 -4.06 -7.70
N SER A 27 17.97 -5.13 -8.25
CA SER A 27 17.51 -5.71 -9.53
C SER A 27 16.03 -6.08 -9.48
N THR A 28 15.57 -6.65 -8.36
CA THR A 28 14.16 -6.97 -8.10
C THR A 28 13.28 -5.72 -8.13
N SER A 29 13.61 -4.69 -7.34
CA SER A 29 12.80 -3.46 -7.27
C SER A 29 12.75 -2.73 -8.62
N SER A 30 13.89 -2.65 -9.31
CA SER A 30 14.00 -2.01 -10.62
C SER A 30 13.20 -2.77 -11.69
N ALA A 31 13.22 -4.11 -11.66
CA ALA A 31 12.42 -4.92 -12.58
C ALA A 31 10.92 -4.74 -12.35
N LEU A 32 10.47 -4.69 -11.09
CA LEU A 32 9.07 -4.45 -10.76
C LEU A 32 8.63 -3.05 -11.19
N LEU A 33 9.42 -2.00 -10.89
CA LEU A 33 9.13 -0.64 -11.35
C LEU A 33 9.08 -0.54 -12.88
N ALA A 34 9.99 -1.23 -13.59
CA ALA A 34 9.96 -1.29 -15.04
C ALA A 34 8.70 -2.00 -15.57
N GLN A 35 8.26 -3.09 -14.92
CA GLN A 35 7.01 -3.77 -15.27
C GLN A 35 5.79 -2.86 -15.08
N LEU A 36 5.73 -2.09 -13.98
CA LEU A 36 4.67 -1.11 -13.74
C LEU A 36 4.68 0.01 -14.79
N ALA A 37 5.88 0.41 -15.24
CA ALA A 37 6.05 1.43 -16.26
C ALA A 37 5.63 1.01 -17.67
N THR A 38 5.56 -0.30 -17.97
CA THR A 38 5.25 -0.78 -19.34
C THR A 38 3.90 -0.32 -19.87
N THR A 39 2.96 0.04 -19.00
CA THR A 39 1.63 0.53 -19.36
C THR A 39 1.57 2.05 -19.46
N LEU A 40 2.64 2.76 -19.11
CA LEU A 40 2.72 4.21 -19.24
C LEU A 40 3.16 4.62 -20.64
N ALA A 41 2.60 5.74 -21.13
CA ALA A 41 2.99 6.35 -22.40
C ALA A 41 4.42 6.94 -22.37
N GLN A 42 4.94 7.23 -21.17
CA GLN A 42 6.26 7.80 -20.93
C GLN A 42 6.97 7.00 -19.82
N PRO A 43 8.31 6.91 -19.86
CA PRO A 43 9.04 6.30 -18.75
C PRO A 43 8.74 7.07 -17.45
N PRO A 44 8.63 6.37 -16.31
CA PRO A 44 8.40 7.02 -15.04
C PRO A 44 9.54 7.99 -14.75
N ALA A 45 9.19 9.18 -14.25
CA ALA A 45 10.18 10.11 -13.74
C ALA A 45 10.90 9.50 -12.53
N ASP A 46 12.10 10.02 -12.24
CA ASP A 46 12.79 9.68 -11.01
C ASP A 46 11.92 9.99 -9.78
N PRO A 47 11.99 9.16 -8.72
CA PRO A 47 11.18 9.36 -7.53
C PRO A 47 11.60 10.62 -6.79
N ILE A 48 10.62 11.28 -6.16
CA ILE A 48 10.91 12.37 -5.23
C ILE A 48 11.32 11.77 -3.89
N VAL A 49 12.56 12.09 -3.47
CA VAL A 49 13.10 11.65 -2.18
C VAL A 49 12.55 12.54 -1.07
N LYS A 50 12.04 11.89 -0.01
CA LYS A 50 11.70 12.56 1.25
C LYS A 50 12.32 11.76 2.39
N ALA A 51 13.28 12.37 3.09
CA ALA A 51 14.07 11.67 4.09
C ALA A 51 13.88 12.26 5.49
N TYR A 52 13.89 11.36 6.46
CA TYR A 52 13.89 11.58 7.90
C TYR A 52 14.96 10.66 8.52
N SER A 53 15.36 10.93 9.77
CA SER A 53 16.43 10.17 10.42
C SER A 53 16.15 8.67 10.58
N ASP A 54 14.88 8.28 10.52
CA ASP A 54 14.35 6.93 10.74
C ASP A 54 13.70 6.33 9.49
N ILE A 55 13.53 7.08 8.40
CA ILE A 55 12.88 6.58 7.19
C ILE A 55 13.18 7.41 5.95
N VAL A 56 13.27 6.75 4.79
CA VAL A 56 13.38 7.39 3.49
C VAL A 56 12.21 6.97 2.62
N TYR A 57 11.51 7.94 2.03
CA TYR A 57 10.46 7.71 1.05
C TYR A 57 10.98 7.97 -0.36
N LEU A 58 10.72 7.03 -1.27
CA LEU A 58 10.82 7.22 -2.72
C LEU A 58 9.41 7.32 -3.29
N ASN A 59 9.01 8.54 -3.66
CA ASN A 59 7.66 8.82 -4.13
C ASN A 59 7.61 8.81 -5.66
N TYR A 60 7.00 7.77 -6.23
CA TYR A 60 6.78 7.62 -7.67
C TYR A 60 5.38 8.13 -8.03
N HIS A 61 5.22 9.45 -8.06
CA HIS A 61 3.92 10.10 -8.27
C HIS A 61 3.25 9.64 -9.58
N SER A 62 4.00 9.49 -10.66
CA SER A 62 3.48 9.03 -11.96
C SER A 62 3.00 7.57 -11.96
N LEU A 63 3.36 6.79 -10.93
CA LEU A 63 2.93 5.40 -10.75
C LEU A 63 1.87 5.24 -9.66
N GLY A 64 1.48 6.31 -8.96
CA GLY A 64 0.57 6.19 -7.83
C GLY A 64 1.16 5.40 -6.64
N LEU A 65 2.49 5.41 -6.49
CA LEU A 65 3.22 4.52 -5.57
C LEU A 65 4.20 5.32 -4.71
N SER A 66 4.26 5.03 -3.41
CA SER A 66 5.33 5.46 -2.51
C SER A 66 6.00 4.24 -1.89
N LEU A 67 7.34 4.21 -1.85
CA LEU A 67 8.12 3.16 -1.19
C LEU A 67 8.81 3.75 0.04
N SER A 68 8.77 3.04 1.16
CA SER A 68 9.32 3.45 2.45
C SER A 68 10.49 2.55 2.85
N PHE A 69 11.63 3.14 3.19
CA PHE A 69 12.86 2.41 3.51
C PHE A 69 13.36 2.77 4.91
N GLU A 70 13.55 1.75 5.74
CA GLU A 70 14.18 1.87 7.05
C GLU A 70 15.71 1.89 6.92
N PRO A 71 16.39 2.88 7.55
CA PRO A 71 17.83 2.93 7.62
C PRO A 71 18.38 1.95 8.65
N SER A 72 19.56 1.40 8.37
CA SER A 72 20.25 0.45 9.24
C SER A 72 21.76 0.71 9.29
N GLY A 73 22.49 -0.05 10.12
CA GLY A 73 23.95 0.07 10.19
C GLY A 73 24.46 1.43 10.67
N GLY A 74 23.65 2.17 11.44
CA GLY A 74 23.99 3.50 11.96
C GLY A 74 23.83 4.64 10.95
N TYR A 75 23.37 4.37 9.72
CA TYR A 75 22.97 5.42 8.78
C TYR A 75 21.77 6.19 9.34
N LYS A 76 21.81 7.52 9.22
CA LYS A 76 20.75 8.43 9.63
C LYS A 76 20.56 9.45 8.52
N PRO A 77 19.56 9.26 7.65
CA PRO A 77 19.28 10.21 6.58
C PRO A 77 19.00 11.61 7.16
N GLU A 78 19.44 12.63 6.44
CA GLU A 78 19.16 14.02 6.82
C GLU A 78 18.09 14.62 5.93
N ARG A 79 17.50 15.72 6.39
CA ARG A 79 16.58 16.48 5.54
C ARG A 79 17.36 17.04 4.36
N GLY A 80 17.01 16.58 3.16
CA GLY A 80 17.72 16.97 1.92
C GLY A 80 18.60 15.87 1.34
N THR A 81 18.65 14.68 1.94
CA THR A 81 19.20 13.46 1.30
C THR A 81 18.63 13.34 -0.12
N ASP A 82 19.52 13.22 -1.09
CA ASP A 82 19.20 13.15 -2.51
C ASP A 82 19.18 11.70 -3.03
N LEU A 83 18.83 11.55 -4.31
CA LEU A 83 18.65 10.24 -4.93
C LEU A 83 19.95 9.44 -5.05
N ASP A 84 21.08 10.13 -5.25
CA ASP A 84 22.39 9.48 -5.42
C ASP A 84 22.88 8.94 -4.09
N GLU A 85 22.67 9.68 -3.00
CA GLU A 85 22.92 9.19 -1.65
C GLU A 85 22.06 7.95 -1.36
N VAL A 86 20.74 8.00 -1.59
CA VAL A 86 19.86 6.84 -1.37
C VAL A 86 20.31 5.62 -2.17
N ARG A 87 20.77 5.82 -3.41
CA ARG A 87 21.31 4.73 -4.25
C ARG A 87 22.59 4.14 -3.68
N ASN A 88 23.52 4.97 -3.24
CA ASN A 88 24.76 4.53 -2.61
C ASN A 88 24.45 3.75 -1.32
N GLU A 89 23.57 4.27 -0.48
CA GLU A 89 23.20 3.68 0.81
C GLU A 89 22.42 2.37 0.68
N GLY A 90 21.52 2.29 -0.30
CA GLY A 90 20.88 1.04 -0.68
C GLY A 90 21.86 -0.03 -1.15
N SER A 91 22.85 0.37 -1.97
CA SER A 91 23.89 -0.56 -2.46
C SER A 91 24.79 -1.07 -1.33
N ASN A 92 24.97 -0.27 -0.28
CA ASN A 92 25.70 -0.64 0.94
C ASN A 92 24.85 -1.45 1.93
N GLY A 93 23.59 -1.78 1.59
CA GLY A 93 22.68 -2.54 2.45
C GLY A 93 22.19 -1.77 3.68
N ARG A 94 22.30 -0.44 3.67
CA ARG A 94 21.90 0.43 4.80
C ARG A 94 20.47 0.95 4.69
N LEU A 95 19.72 0.52 3.68
CA LEU A 95 18.31 0.84 3.47
C LEU A 95 17.54 -0.42 3.07
N THR A 96 16.40 -0.67 3.71
CA THR A 96 15.53 -1.83 3.44
C THR A 96 14.08 -1.39 3.35
N CYS A 97 13.37 -1.81 2.30
CA CYS A 97 11.97 -1.47 2.11
C CYS A 97 11.11 -2.09 3.23
N SER A 98 10.52 -1.23 4.06
CA SER A 98 9.67 -1.62 5.19
C SER A 98 8.19 -1.35 4.93
N GLY A 99 7.85 -0.66 3.84
CA GLY A 99 6.47 -0.47 3.45
C GLY A 99 6.32 0.15 2.08
N LEU A 100 5.10 0.09 1.55
CA LEU A 100 4.71 0.82 0.35
C LEU A 100 3.25 1.23 0.42
N ASP A 101 2.94 2.35 -0.21
CA ASP A 101 1.59 2.88 -0.34
C ASP A 101 1.21 2.96 -1.81
N VAL A 102 0.01 2.48 -2.14
CA VAL A 102 -0.61 2.66 -3.45
C VAL A 102 -1.84 3.53 -3.30
N TYR A 103 -1.98 4.50 -4.21
CA TYR A 103 -3.07 5.45 -4.17
C TYR A 103 -4.12 5.15 -5.26
N ASN A 104 -5.37 5.03 -4.84
CA ASN A 104 -6.52 4.89 -5.73
C ASN A 104 -6.97 6.27 -6.20
N HIS A 105 -7.12 6.46 -7.52
CA HIS A 105 -7.42 7.77 -8.11
C HIS A 105 -8.46 7.77 -9.24
N GLU A 106 -9.26 6.71 -9.43
CA GLU A 106 -10.20 6.61 -10.57
C GLU A 106 -11.47 7.51 -10.48
N ASP A 107 -11.73 8.22 -9.38
CA ASP A 107 -13.04 8.88 -9.17
C ASP A 107 -13.18 10.30 -9.75
N GLU A 108 -12.27 10.80 -10.60
CA GLU A 108 -12.44 12.15 -11.16
C GLU A 108 -13.59 12.26 -12.17
N GLU A 109 -13.88 11.19 -12.93
CA GLU A 109 -14.93 11.23 -13.95
C GLU A 109 -16.35 11.28 -13.33
N GLU A 110 -16.59 10.63 -12.19
CA GLU A 110 -17.90 10.63 -11.52
C GLU A 110 -18.21 11.97 -10.81
N GLU A 111 -17.21 12.70 -10.30
CA GLU A 111 -17.43 14.02 -9.67
C GLU A 111 -17.55 15.17 -10.68
N GLU A 112 -16.90 15.06 -11.85
CA GLU A 112 -16.98 16.07 -12.91
C GLU A 112 -18.35 16.11 -13.61
N GLU A 113 -19.04 14.96 -13.76
CA GLU A 113 -20.40 14.95 -14.32
C GLU A 113 -21.42 15.72 -13.47
N ILE A 114 -21.18 15.86 -12.17
CA ILE A 114 -22.12 16.48 -11.21
C ILE A 114 -21.96 18.01 -11.14
N LYS A 115 -20.86 18.59 -11.63
CA LYS A 115 -20.57 20.04 -11.50
C LYS A 115 -20.17 20.68 -12.83
N LYS A 116 -21.11 20.78 -13.77
CA LYS A 116 -20.89 21.32 -15.12
C LYS A 116 -20.45 22.80 -15.24
N ASP A 117 -20.48 23.60 -14.17
CA ASP A 117 -20.29 25.06 -14.26
C ASP A 117 -19.14 25.65 -13.40
N GLY A 118 -18.19 24.82 -12.93
CA GLY A 118 -17.06 25.29 -12.12
C GLY A 118 -15.70 24.95 -12.73
N PRO A 119 -14.64 25.76 -12.48
CA PRO A 119 -13.29 25.34 -12.79
C PRO A 119 -12.96 24.03 -12.03
N PRO A 120 -12.20 23.12 -12.64
CA PRO A 120 -11.84 21.84 -12.01
C PRO A 120 -11.19 22.14 -10.65
N ARG A 121 -11.79 21.63 -9.58
CA ARG A 121 -11.25 21.81 -8.23
C ARG A 121 -10.02 20.94 -8.12
N LYS A 122 -8.84 21.54 -7.97
CA LYS A 122 -7.63 20.79 -7.60
C LYS A 122 -7.92 19.93 -6.38
N ARG A 123 -7.59 18.63 -6.48
CA ARG A 123 -7.70 17.66 -5.38
C ARG A 123 -7.02 18.23 -4.14
N LYS A 124 -7.69 18.08 -2.99
CA LYS A 124 -7.14 18.44 -1.68
C LYS A 124 -7.03 17.17 -0.86
N GLY A 125 -5.84 16.87 -0.37
CA GLY A 125 -5.60 15.75 0.54
C GLY A 125 -4.30 15.01 0.27
N PRO A 126 -3.95 14.04 1.13
CA PRO A 126 -2.85 13.11 0.90
C PRO A 126 -3.04 12.41 -0.46
N GLY A 127 -1.98 12.33 -1.27
CA GLY A 127 -2.05 11.70 -2.58
C GLY A 127 -2.53 12.59 -3.73
N ALA A 128 -2.87 13.87 -3.51
CA ALA A 128 -3.37 14.75 -4.58
C ALA A 128 -2.41 14.89 -5.78
N ASP A 129 -1.11 14.70 -5.55
CA ASP A 129 -0.06 14.78 -6.58
C ASP A 129 0.24 13.43 -7.27
N TYR A 130 -0.45 12.36 -6.90
CA TYR A 130 -0.23 11.00 -7.43
C TYR A 130 -1.19 10.70 -8.58
N ALA A 131 -0.66 10.04 -9.61
CA ALA A 131 -1.43 9.48 -10.71
C ALA A 131 -2.10 8.15 -10.29
N PRO A 132 -3.14 7.68 -11.01
CA PRO A 132 -3.69 6.35 -10.80
C PRO A 132 -2.63 5.25 -10.97
N PHE A 133 -2.68 4.25 -10.10
CA PHE A 133 -1.83 3.07 -10.23
C PHE A 133 -2.12 2.34 -11.55
N PRO A 134 -1.11 1.96 -12.35
CA PRO A 134 -1.34 1.61 -13.75
C PRO A 134 -1.56 0.11 -14.01
N ARG A 135 -1.68 -0.73 -12.97
CA ARG A 135 -1.72 -2.21 -13.12
C ARG A 135 -2.62 -2.94 -12.10
N TYR A 136 -3.92 -2.85 -12.29
CA TYR A 136 -4.90 -3.64 -11.52
C TYR A 136 -5.13 -5.05 -12.09
N PRO A 137 -5.56 -6.02 -11.26
CA PRO A 137 -5.70 -5.94 -9.81
C PRO A 137 -4.36 -5.94 -9.07
N ILE A 138 -4.32 -5.28 -7.91
CA ILE A 138 -3.22 -5.44 -6.94
C ILE A 138 -3.48 -6.72 -6.15
N LEU A 139 -2.51 -7.63 -6.10
CA LEU A 139 -2.66 -8.89 -5.36
C LEU A 139 -2.25 -8.68 -3.90
N LEU A 140 -3.25 -8.54 -3.02
CA LEU A 140 -3.01 -8.42 -1.59
C LEU A 140 -2.67 -9.79 -0.98
N PRO A 141 -1.77 -9.85 0.02
CA PRO A 141 -1.39 -11.10 0.65
C PRO A 141 -2.60 -11.84 1.23
N ALA A 142 -2.63 -13.15 1.06
CA ALA A 142 -3.68 -13.99 1.62
C ALA A 142 -3.57 -14.06 3.16
N PRO A 143 -4.70 -14.16 3.90
CA PRO A 143 -4.65 -14.42 5.33
C PRO A 143 -3.94 -15.75 5.62
N GLY A 144 -3.34 -15.89 6.81
CA GLY A 144 -2.77 -17.18 7.21
C GLY A 144 -3.85 -18.26 7.21
N SER A 145 -3.59 -19.41 6.58
CA SER A 145 -4.52 -20.55 6.66
C SER A 145 -4.21 -21.38 7.91
N PRO A 146 -5.23 -21.77 8.70
CA PRO A 146 -5.06 -22.76 9.75
C PRO A 146 -4.76 -24.16 9.20
N ASN A 147 -5.05 -24.41 7.91
CA ASN A 147 -4.69 -25.65 7.25
C ASN A 147 -3.34 -25.48 6.51
N PRO A 148 -2.27 -26.15 6.97
CA PRO A 148 -0.94 -26.06 6.35
C PRO A 148 -0.89 -26.58 4.91
N HIS A 149 -1.91 -27.32 4.46
CA HIS A 149 -1.99 -27.87 3.09
C HIS A 149 -2.76 -26.97 2.11
N SER A 150 -3.47 -25.95 2.60
CA SER A 150 -4.12 -24.97 1.72
C SER A 150 -3.27 -23.72 1.65
N LYS A 151 -2.82 -23.34 0.45
CA LYS A 151 -2.24 -22.03 0.20
C LYS A 151 -3.39 -21.10 -0.22
N PRO A 152 -3.89 -20.23 0.67
CA PRO A 152 -4.99 -19.34 0.32
C PRO A 152 -4.55 -18.40 -0.80
N ALA A 153 -5.46 -18.13 -1.72
CA ALA A 153 -5.22 -17.26 -2.86
C ALA A 153 -5.11 -15.79 -2.41
N PRO A 154 -4.27 -14.97 -3.05
CA PRO A 154 -4.23 -13.54 -2.79
C PRO A 154 -5.58 -12.88 -3.14
N PHE A 155 -5.88 -11.76 -2.48
CA PHE A 155 -7.09 -10.99 -2.78
C PHE A 155 -6.83 -10.02 -3.95
N PRO A 156 -7.64 -10.03 -5.02
CA PRO A 156 -7.50 -9.10 -6.14
C PRO A 156 -8.14 -7.76 -5.79
N LEU A 157 -7.32 -6.81 -5.31
CA LEU A 157 -7.79 -5.45 -5.03
C LEU A 157 -7.94 -4.68 -6.34
N GLU A 158 -9.19 -4.40 -6.68
CA GLU A 158 -9.61 -3.54 -7.78
C GLU A 158 -9.86 -2.09 -7.31
N PRO A 159 -9.80 -1.08 -8.19
CA PRO A 159 -10.12 0.31 -7.84
C PRO A 159 -11.53 0.49 -7.27
N SER A 160 -12.47 -0.33 -7.75
CA SER A 160 -13.87 -0.34 -7.32
C SER A 160 -14.12 -1.12 -6.02
N THR A 161 -13.09 -1.70 -5.42
CA THR A 161 -13.23 -2.46 -4.17
C THR A 161 -13.69 -1.56 -3.04
N ILE A 162 -14.67 -2.04 -2.27
CA ILE A 162 -15.24 -1.32 -1.12
C ILE A 162 -14.93 -2.02 0.20
N GLY A 163 -15.08 -1.29 1.30
CA GLY A 163 -14.77 -1.75 2.66
C GLY A 163 -15.36 -3.12 3.03
N LYS A 164 -16.66 -3.32 2.80
CA LYS A 164 -17.37 -4.55 3.18
C LYS A 164 -16.83 -5.79 2.45
N THR A 165 -16.34 -5.63 1.22
CA THR A 165 -15.74 -6.72 0.46
C THR A 165 -14.44 -7.17 1.10
N LEU A 166 -13.59 -6.22 1.51
CA LEU A 166 -12.33 -6.52 2.18
C LEU A 166 -12.54 -7.15 3.55
N VAL A 167 -13.47 -6.61 4.36
CA VAL A 167 -13.84 -7.16 5.67
C VAL A 167 -14.43 -8.56 5.53
N SER A 168 -15.26 -8.81 4.51
CA SER A 168 -15.79 -10.17 4.26
C SER A 168 -14.69 -11.18 3.92
N HIS A 169 -13.58 -10.73 3.32
CA HIS A 169 -12.45 -11.59 2.96
C HIS A 169 -11.48 -11.81 4.13
N TYR A 170 -11.07 -10.75 4.82
CA TYR A 170 -10.04 -10.79 5.87
C TYR A 170 -10.57 -10.92 7.30
N GLY A 171 -11.88 -10.76 7.50
CA GLY A 171 -12.49 -10.71 8.83
C GLY A 171 -12.33 -9.34 9.51
N GLU A 172 -12.53 -9.30 10.83
CA GLU A 172 -12.43 -8.07 11.62
C GLU A 172 -10.98 -7.55 11.59
N PRO A 173 -10.74 -6.25 11.32
CA PRO A 173 -9.42 -5.67 11.39
C PRO A 173 -8.89 -5.64 12.82
N SER A 174 -7.59 -5.93 12.96
CA SER A 174 -6.88 -5.87 14.23
C SER A 174 -6.75 -4.46 14.82
N ARG A 175 -6.67 -3.44 13.96
CA ARG A 175 -6.62 -2.03 14.35
C ARG A 175 -7.48 -1.21 13.40
N LYS A 176 -8.08 -0.13 13.89
CA LYS A 176 -8.93 0.77 13.12
C LYS A 176 -8.91 2.16 13.73
N GLY A 177 -9.08 3.20 12.92
CA GLY A 177 -9.05 4.58 13.40
C GLY A 177 -9.45 5.61 12.34
N GLY A 178 -9.31 6.89 12.69
CA GLY A 178 -9.60 8.01 11.79
C GLY A 178 -11.09 8.33 11.65
N GLY A 179 -11.41 9.11 10.60
CA GLY A 179 -12.77 9.57 10.31
C GLY A 179 -13.25 10.77 11.14
N GLU A 180 -12.46 11.24 12.11
CA GLU A 180 -12.79 12.44 12.90
C GLU A 180 -12.69 13.70 12.04
N SER A 181 -13.55 14.68 12.31
CA SER A 181 -13.54 15.94 11.56
C SER A 181 -12.31 16.77 11.94
N GLY A 182 -11.48 17.14 10.95
CA GLY A 182 -10.28 17.95 11.15
C GLY A 182 -8.96 17.16 11.15
N THR A 183 -9.00 15.83 11.08
CA THR A 183 -7.81 15.02 10.78
C THR A 183 -7.59 14.90 9.27
N SER A 184 -6.33 14.77 8.85
CA SER A 184 -5.99 14.60 7.43
C SER A 184 -6.27 13.19 6.89
N MET A 185 -6.52 12.22 7.76
CA MET A 185 -6.80 10.83 7.40
C MET A 185 -8.29 10.51 7.51
N GLY A 186 -8.80 9.81 6.49
CA GLY A 186 -10.12 9.18 6.52
C GLY A 186 -10.17 8.01 7.52
N VAL A 187 -11.30 7.29 7.50
CA VAL A 187 -11.40 6.02 8.22
C VAL A 187 -10.37 5.04 7.65
N TRP A 188 -9.68 4.32 8.51
CA TRP A 188 -8.73 3.29 8.10
C TRP A 188 -8.89 2.02 8.94
N THR A 189 -8.49 0.90 8.35
CA THR A 189 -8.53 -0.45 8.94
C THR A 189 -7.24 -1.20 8.62
N GLU A 190 -6.72 -1.94 9.58
CA GLU A 190 -5.45 -2.67 9.47
C GLU A 190 -5.61 -4.14 9.89
N TRP A 191 -5.06 -5.04 9.08
CA TRP A 191 -4.90 -6.46 9.38
C TRP A 191 -3.40 -6.75 9.56
N THR A 192 -2.89 -6.53 10.77
CA THR A 192 -1.46 -6.57 11.10
C THR A 192 -0.82 -7.93 10.78
N SER A 193 -1.53 -9.03 11.03
CA SER A 193 -1.07 -10.39 10.73
C SER A 193 -0.96 -10.70 9.23
N VAL A 194 -1.66 -9.92 8.40
CA VAL A 194 -1.62 -10.00 6.93
C VAL A 194 -0.55 -9.05 6.36
N GLY A 195 -0.31 -7.93 7.04
CA GLY A 195 0.61 -6.89 6.60
C GLY A 195 -0.05 -5.85 5.69
N ILE A 196 -1.32 -5.53 5.93
CA ILE A 196 -2.09 -4.56 5.13
C ILE A 196 -2.78 -3.52 6.02
N MET A 197 -2.81 -2.27 5.56
CA MET A 197 -3.66 -1.20 6.08
C MET A 197 -4.37 -0.56 4.89
N VAL A 198 -5.64 -0.23 5.05
CA VAL A 198 -6.44 0.42 4.01
C VAL A 198 -7.10 1.65 4.59
N GLU A 199 -6.90 2.79 3.93
CA GLU A 199 -7.67 4.01 4.14
C GLU A 199 -8.86 4.04 3.17
N TRP A 200 -10.01 4.44 3.68
CA TRP A 200 -11.27 4.50 2.96
C TRP A 200 -11.59 5.94 2.58
N ARG A 201 -12.26 6.14 1.44
CA ARG A 201 -12.85 7.43 1.03
C ARG A 201 -14.09 7.77 1.86
N SER A 202 -13.92 7.80 3.18
CA SER A 202 -14.95 8.11 4.15
C SER A 202 -14.38 8.99 5.26
N SER A 203 -14.87 10.22 5.38
CA SER A 203 -14.42 11.20 6.35
C SER A 203 -15.56 12.08 6.86
N GLY A 204 -15.34 12.74 7.99
CA GLY A 204 -16.31 13.65 8.60
C GLY A 204 -17.45 12.95 9.34
N LEU A 205 -18.55 13.66 9.54
CA LEU A 205 -19.68 13.13 10.32
C LEU A 205 -20.29 11.89 9.64
N GLY A 206 -20.34 10.79 10.40
CA GLY A 206 -20.88 9.52 9.94
C GLY A 206 -19.90 8.69 9.08
N ALA A 207 -18.60 8.95 9.18
CA ALA A 207 -17.60 8.29 8.34
C ALA A 207 -17.52 6.76 8.58
N TRP A 208 -17.70 6.31 9.82
CA TRP A 208 -17.66 4.90 10.17
C TRP A 208 -18.83 4.12 9.58
N GLU A 209 -20.02 4.73 9.58
CA GLU A 209 -21.25 4.17 9.03
C GLU A 209 -21.17 4.03 7.50
N LYS A 210 -20.42 4.92 6.84
CA LYS A 210 -20.22 4.93 5.39
C LYS A 210 -19.02 4.09 4.95
N GLY A 211 -18.07 3.79 5.84
CA GLY A 211 -16.79 3.16 5.50
C GLY A 211 -16.93 1.80 4.80
N GLY A 212 -17.94 1.01 5.16
CA GLY A 212 -18.19 -0.29 4.53
C GLY A 212 -18.60 -0.20 3.05
N GLU A 213 -19.21 0.91 2.64
CA GLU A 213 -19.61 1.15 1.24
C GLU A 213 -18.62 2.05 0.50
N ALA A 214 -17.62 2.60 1.19
CA ALA A 214 -16.62 3.46 0.60
C ALA A 214 -15.57 2.66 -0.17
N LYS A 215 -15.19 3.18 -1.34
CA LYS A 215 -13.99 2.74 -2.07
C LYS A 215 -12.74 3.05 -1.23
N TRP A 216 -11.69 2.25 -1.39
CA TRP A 216 -10.39 2.56 -0.78
C TRP A 216 -9.75 3.78 -1.44
N SER A 217 -9.02 4.58 -0.66
CA SER A 217 -8.20 5.70 -1.14
C SER A 217 -6.72 5.34 -1.21
N VAL A 218 -6.22 4.65 -0.18
CA VAL A 218 -4.82 4.24 -0.07
C VAL A 218 -4.77 2.82 0.49
N VAL A 219 -3.93 1.97 -0.09
CA VAL A 219 -3.54 0.70 0.51
C VAL A 219 -2.07 0.73 0.83
N SER A 220 -1.73 0.37 2.06
CA SER A 220 -0.37 0.22 2.54
C SER A 220 -0.06 -1.26 2.72
N LEU A 221 1.09 -1.71 2.20
CA LEU A 221 1.65 -3.03 2.48
C LEU A 221 2.89 -2.87 3.35
N PHE A 222 3.04 -3.76 4.34
CA PHE A 222 4.18 -3.77 5.26
C PHE A 222 4.48 -5.21 5.73
N PRO A 223 5.67 -5.48 6.29
CA PRO A 223 5.99 -6.78 6.85
C PRO A 223 4.93 -7.25 7.85
N ARG A 224 4.56 -8.52 7.77
CA ARG A 224 3.56 -9.11 8.67
C ARG A 224 3.98 -8.93 10.12
N GLY A 225 3.13 -8.29 10.91
CA GLY A 225 3.33 -8.10 12.33
C GLY A 225 2.70 -9.20 13.16
N LYS A 226 2.98 -9.18 14.47
CA LYS A 226 2.22 -9.95 15.46
C LYS A 226 1.02 -9.12 15.90
N GLU A 227 -0.12 -9.77 16.14
CA GLU A 227 -1.30 -9.09 16.68
C GLU A 227 -1.04 -8.66 18.13
N ALA A 228 -1.50 -7.45 18.47
CA ALA A 228 -1.39 -6.94 19.84
C ALA A 228 -2.15 -7.86 20.80
N GLY A 229 -1.47 -8.36 21.84
CA GLY A 229 -2.05 -9.27 22.84
C GLY A 229 -1.74 -10.76 22.64
N ILE A 230 -1.07 -11.14 21.54
CA ILE A 230 -0.36 -12.43 21.47
C ILE A 230 1.01 -12.21 22.11
N ASP A 231 1.05 -12.36 23.44
CA ASP A 231 2.29 -12.24 24.21
C ASP A 231 3.37 -13.12 23.55
N PRO A 232 4.55 -12.56 23.23
CA PRO A 232 5.72 -13.41 23.11
C PRO A 232 5.86 -14.11 24.45
N GLU A 233 6.10 -15.42 24.45
CA GLU A 233 6.82 -16.04 25.57
C GLU A 233 8.17 -15.34 25.69
N ASP A 234 8.19 -14.18 26.35
CA ASP A 234 9.30 -13.42 26.91
C ASP A 234 8.82 -11.99 27.18
N GLY A 235 8.28 -11.79 28.38
CA GLY A 235 7.67 -10.56 28.88
C GLY A 235 8.58 -9.32 28.85
N LYS A 236 8.74 -8.73 27.67
CA LYS A 236 9.23 -7.37 27.48
C LYS A 236 8.24 -6.61 26.61
N VAL A 237 7.39 -5.84 27.28
CA VAL A 237 6.59 -4.79 26.66
C VAL A 237 7.57 -3.72 26.18
N GLY A 238 7.72 -3.56 24.86
CA GLY A 238 8.43 -2.44 24.27
C GLY A 238 7.64 -1.15 24.50
N ILE A 239 8.33 -0.13 25.03
CA ILE A 239 7.85 1.25 25.14
C ILE A 239 8.05 1.94 23.79
#